data_AF-A0A7W0RIJ5-F1
#
_entry.id   AF-A0A7W0RIJ5-F1
#
_cell.length_a   1.000
_cell.length_b   1.000
_cell.length_c   1.000
_cell.angle_alpha   90.00
_cell.angle_beta   90.00
_cell.angle_gamma   90.00
#
_symmetry.space_group_name_H-M   'P 1'
#
loop_
_entity.id
_entity.type
_entity.pdbx_description
1 polymer ?
#
loop_
_entity_poly.entity_id
_entity_poly.type
_entity_poly.pdbx_seq_one_letter_code
_entity_poly.pdbx_strand_id
1 'polypeptide(L)'
;MNVPARLAAFAAMLGLAFGGAALAGAAIDPTKQEPAAAAGEHGGGETQAAGGDTPHGGDGHGAGAAQPPVAGDAPAGEHAPAGDAPAGEHASAGSELSGLAVSQDGITLEPDRTYFAGDGPKRFSFRIVDERGRVVRDQYEREAERELHLVVVRRDTAIYEHVHPRKGEDGTWSVDLELREPGVYRAFADFQIDGQKRALATDLFVAGDFEPSPLPAPEPVDEIDGYSVEVASSQPLQAGQARTLTFSISRGGRPMEDLQPYLGARGHLVALREGDLGYLHVHPDEGVGGSAVAFGATFPTAGRYRLFFQFKTGGRVRTVAYTVEVAR
;
A
#
# COMPACT_ATOMS: atom_id res chain seq x y z
N MET A 1 -37.46 -20.31 26.77
CA MET A 1 -36.50 -21.17 26.03
C MET A 1 -35.13 -21.04 26.67
N ASN A 2 -34.46 -22.16 26.94
CA ASN A 2 -33.07 -22.17 27.40
C ASN A 2 -32.12 -21.82 26.25
N VAL A 3 -30.88 -21.43 26.59
CA VAL A 3 -29.84 -21.04 25.61
C VAL A 3 -29.62 -22.12 24.53
N PRO A 4 -29.57 -23.43 24.85
CA PRO A 4 -29.45 -24.48 23.83
C PRO A 4 -30.60 -24.49 22.82
N ALA A 5 -31.85 -24.29 23.25
CA ALA A 5 -33.00 -24.25 22.35
C ALA A 5 -32.98 -23.02 21.42
N ARG A 6 -32.44 -21.89 21.88
CA ARG A 6 -32.27 -20.70 21.03
C ARG A 6 -31.20 -20.90 19.96
N LEU A 7 -30.08 -21.52 20.31
CA LEU A 7 -29.01 -21.85 19.36
C LEU A 7 -29.48 -22.87 18.31
N ALA A 8 -30.23 -23.90 18.73
CA ALA A 8 -30.81 -24.88 17.81
C ALA A 8 -31.81 -24.25 16.84
N ALA A 9 -32.69 -23.36 17.32
CA ALA A 9 -33.64 -22.63 16.48
C ALA A 9 -32.94 -21.69 15.48
N PHE A 10 -31.87 -21.02 15.92
CA PHE A 10 -31.06 -20.15 15.06
C PHE A 10 -30.35 -20.95 13.94
N ALA A 11 -29.73 -22.08 14.28
CA ALA A 11 -29.10 -22.96 13.30
C ALA A 11 -30.10 -23.52 12.27
N ALA A 12 -31.31 -23.87 12.71
CA ALA A 12 -32.38 -24.32 11.82
C ALA A 12 -32.83 -23.22 10.85
N MET A 13 -32.96 -21.96 11.31
CA MET A 13 -33.27 -20.82 10.43
C MET A 13 -32.17 -20.56 9.41
N LEU A 14 -30.89 -20.66 9.81
CA LEU A 14 -29.76 -20.55 8.88
C LEU A 14 -29.79 -21.64 7.81
N GLY A 15 -30.03 -22.90 8.21
CA GLY A 15 -30.15 -24.02 7.27
C GLY A 15 -31.28 -23.82 6.25
N LEU A 16 -32.43 -23.31 6.68
CA LEU A 16 -33.55 -22.99 5.79
C LEU A 16 -33.23 -21.84 4.84
N ALA A 17 -32.59 -20.78 5.32
CA ALA A 17 -32.22 -19.62 4.50
C ALA A 17 -31.20 -20.00 3.41
N PHE A 18 -30.11 -20.68 3.78
CA PHE A 18 -29.09 -21.10 2.84
C PHE A 18 -29.57 -22.21 1.90
N GLY A 19 -30.36 -23.17 2.39
CA GLY A 19 -30.97 -24.21 1.56
C GLY A 19 -31.97 -23.64 0.54
N GLY A 20 -32.80 -22.69 0.96
CA GLY A 20 -33.73 -21.99 0.06
C GLY A 20 -33.02 -21.16 -1.00
N ALA A 21 -31.96 -20.44 -0.63
CA ALA A 21 -31.14 -19.67 -1.57
C ALA A 21 -30.41 -20.57 -2.59
N ALA A 22 -29.86 -21.71 -2.18
CA ALA A 22 -29.19 -22.66 -3.07
C ALA A 22 -30.16 -23.29 -4.08
N LEU A 23 -31.37 -23.66 -3.65
CA LEU A 23 -32.41 -24.19 -4.53
C LEU A 23 -32.90 -23.15 -5.54
N ALA A 24 -33.10 -21.91 -5.11
CA ALA A 24 -33.48 -20.81 -6.00
C ALA A 24 -32.38 -20.49 -7.02
N GLY A 25 -31.11 -20.49 -6.59
CA GLY A 25 -29.96 -20.29 -7.47
C GLY A 25 -29.84 -21.38 -8.54
N ALA A 26 -30.04 -22.64 -8.17
CA ALA A 26 -30.02 -23.76 -9.11
C ALA A 26 -31.16 -23.77 -10.14
N ALA A 27 -32.25 -23.06 -9.86
CA ALA A 27 -33.39 -22.93 -10.78
C ALA A 27 -33.23 -21.79 -11.80
N ILE A 28 -32.34 -20.83 -11.53
CA ILE A 28 -32.12 -19.63 -12.36
C ILE A 28 -30.76 -19.71 -13.09
N ASP A 29 -29.98 -20.77 -12.87
CA ASP A 29 -28.67 -20.97 -13.48
C ASP A 29 -28.76 -21.04 -15.03
N PRO A 30 -28.24 -20.04 -15.75
CA PRO A 30 -28.29 -19.98 -17.20
C PRO A 30 -27.23 -20.85 -17.90
N THR A 31 -26.40 -21.59 -17.15
CA THR A 31 -25.26 -22.36 -17.71
C THR A 31 -25.49 -23.86 -17.88
N LYS A 32 -26.72 -24.37 -17.64
CA LYS A 32 -27.08 -25.75 -18.03
C LYS A 32 -27.27 -25.86 -19.55
N GLN A 33 -26.17 -25.90 -20.29
CA GLN A 33 -26.16 -26.47 -21.64
C GLN A 33 -26.32 -27.99 -21.55
N GLU A 34 -27.33 -28.52 -22.24
CA GLU A 34 -27.51 -29.95 -22.43
C GLU A 34 -26.29 -30.58 -23.13
N PRO A 35 -25.89 -31.80 -22.77
CA PRO A 35 -24.82 -32.51 -23.45
C PRO A 35 -25.28 -32.93 -24.85
N ALA A 36 -24.63 -32.38 -25.88
CA ALA A 36 -24.79 -32.84 -27.25
C ALA A 36 -24.29 -34.29 -27.38
N ALA A 37 -25.12 -35.11 -28.01
CA ALA A 37 -24.89 -36.53 -28.27
C ALA A 37 -23.66 -36.77 -29.17
N ALA A 38 -23.01 -37.92 -28.93
CA ALA A 38 -21.78 -38.39 -29.54
C ALA A 38 -21.94 -38.93 -30.98
N ALA A 39 -20.88 -38.76 -31.77
CA ALA A 39 -20.37 -39.66 -32.83
C ALA A 39 -18.94 -39.17 -33.17
N GLY A 40 -17.87 -39.96 -33.30
CA GLY A 40 -17.71 -41.41 -33.34
C GLY A 40 -16.24 -41.79 -33.14
N GLU A 41 -16.03 -43.10 -33.20
CA GLU A 41 -14.87 -43.93 -32.86
C GLU A 41 -13.52 -43.56 -33.50
N HIS A 42 -12.41 -43.91 -32.81
CA HIS A 42 -11.44 -44.92 -33.27
C HIS A 42 -10.45 -45.31 -32.15
N GLY A 43 -9.99 -46.58 -32.23
CA GLY A 43 -9.33 -47.41 -31.21
C GLY A 43 -8.05 -46.86 -30.58
N GLY A 44 -7.49 -47.44 -29.51
CA GLY A 44 -7.49 -48.83 -29.05
C GLY A 44 -6.07 -49.11 -28.49
N GLY A 45 -5.95 -49.86 -27.39
CA GLY A 45 -4.63 -50.29 -26.88
C GLY A 45 -4.57 -50.54 -25.37
N GLU A 46 -4.89 -51.76 -24.96
CA GLU A 46 -4.74 -52.33 -23.61
C GLU A 46 -3.25 -52.56 -23.23
N THR A 47 -2.85 -52.44 -21.96
CA THR A 47 -2.44 -53.50 -20.98
C THR A 47 -1.24 -52.91 -20.19
N GLN A 48 -0.87 -53.20 -18.93
CA GLN A 48 -1.18 -54.24 -17.94
C GLN A 48 -0.65 -53.79 -16.55
N ALA A 49 -1.31 -54.29 -15.48
CA ALA A 49 -0.84 -54.79 -14.15
C ALA A 49 0.61 -54.55 -13.65
N ALA A 50 0.98 -54.60 -12.36
CA ALA A 50 0.35 -54.71 -11.03
C ALA A 50 1.48 -54.78 -9.96
N GLY A 51 1.15 -54.54 -8.68
CA GLY A 51 1.85 -55.03 -7.47
C GLY A 51 3.09 -54.24 -7.01
N GLY A 52 3.41 -54.07 -5.73
CA GLY A 52 2.87 -54.58 -4.46
C GLY A 52 3.93 -54.39 -3.35
N ASP A 53 3.45 -54.18 -2.13
CA ASP A 53 4.03 -54.44 -0.79
C ASP A 53 5.21 -53.65 -0.17
N THR A 54 4.89 -53.20 1.05
CA THR A 54 5.62 -52.68 2.24
C THR A 54 6.49 -53.74 2.98
N PRO A 55 6.98 -53.54 4.24
CA PRO A 55 7.83 -52.50 4.84
C PRO A 55 9.03 -53.11 5.66
N HIS A 56 9.93 -52.29 6.21
CA HIS A 56 10.82 -52.70 7.31
C HIS A 56 10.91 -51.62 8.41
N GLY A 57 10.86 -52.07 9.67
CA GLY A 57 11.04 -51.27 10.89
C GLY A 57 12.17 -51.79 11.79
N GLY A 58 12.24 -51.21 13.01
CA GLY A 58 13.00 -51.67 14.18
C GLY A 58 14.18 -50.74 14.55
N ASP A 59 14.07 -49.89 15.60
CA ASP A 59 14.42 -50.11 17.03
C ASP A 59 15.90 -49.73 17.32
N GLY A 60 16.34 -49.06 18.40
CA GLY A 60 15.75 -48.54 19.63
C GLY A 60 16.84 -48.00 20.61
N HIS A 61 16.37 -47.29 21.64
CA HIS A 61 16.92 -47.09 23.01
C HIS A 61 18.10 -46.14 23.36
N GLY A 62 17.87 -45.35 24.43
CA GLY A 62 18.90 -44.81 25.32
C GLY A 62 18.45 -43.64 26.22
N ALA A 63 18.03 -43.92 27.46
CA ALA A 63 17.61 -42.94 28.47
C ALA A 63 18.76 -42.54 29.42
N GLY A 64 18.64 -41.39 30.10
CA GLY A 64 19.48 -41.02 31.25
C GLY A 64 19.16 -39.64 31.85
N ALA A 65 18.60 -39.63 33.06
CA ALA A 65 18.30 -38.45 33.88
C ALA A 65 19.35 -38.27 35.00
N ALA A 66 19.62 -37.03 35.44
CA ALA A 66 19.94 -36.67 36.84
C ALA A 66 20.23 -35.15 37.04
N GLN A 67 19.73 -34.61 38.15
CA GLN A 67 20.09 -33.38 38.89
C GLN A 67 20.10 -33.76 40.40
N PRO A 68 20.45 -32.88 41.38
CA PRO A 68 21.56 -31.92 41.59
C PRO A 68 22.27 -32.23 42.96
N PRO A 69 23.03 -31.33 43.68
CA PRO A 69 22.43 -30.29 44.56
C PRO A 69 23.30 -29.04 45.02
N VAL A 70 22.62 -28.02 45.64
CA VAL A 70 22.93 -27.04 46.77
C VAL A 70 24.20 -26.13 46.79
N ALA A 71 24.31 -24.92 47.40
CA ALA A 71 23.47 -23.91 48.12
C ALA A 71 24.34 -22.63 48.42
N GLY A 72 23.74 -21.47 48.80
CA GLY A 72 24.48 -20.38 49.49
C GLY A 72 23.86 -18.95 49.53
N ASP A 73 23.05 -18.68 50.57
CA ASP A 73 22.70 -17.45 51.33
C ASP A 73 22.70 -15.99 50.80
N ALA A 74 21.67 -15.26 51.28
CA ALA A 74 21.45 -13.80 51.26
C ALA A 74 21.99 -13.08 52.53
N PRO A 75 21.91 -11.74 52.67
CA PRO A 75 20.72 -11.13 53.29
C PRO A 75 20.30 -9.72 52.78
N ALA A 76 19.22 -9.23 53.40
CA ALA A 76 18.28 -8.17 53.01
C ALA A 76 18.65 -6.71 53.35
N GLY A 77 17.91 -5.78 52.74
CA GLY A 77 17.67 -4.41 53.21
C GLY A 77 16.33 -3.86 52.66
N GLU A 78 15.44 -3.43 53.56
CA GLU A 78 14.08 -2.91 53.30
C GLU A 78 14.01 -1.38 53.10
N HIS A 79 12.89 -0.95 52.48
CA HIS A 79 12.13 0.32 52.59
C HIS A 79 11.96 1.15 51.29
N ALA A 80 10.71 1.14 50.78
CA ALA A 80 10.09 1.94 49.71
C ALA A 80 9.59 3.32 50.25
N PRO A 81 8.84 4.21 49.52
CA PRO A 81 8.24 4.09 48.18
C PRO A 81 8.23 5.40 47.32
N ALA A 82 7.52 5.33 46.17
CA ALA A 82 6.82 6.39 45.45
C ALA A 82 7.39 6.84 44.08
N GLY A 83 6.59 6.60 43.04
CA GLY A 83 6.78 7.12 41.70
C GLY A 83 5.97 6.35 40.66
N ASP A 84 4.64 6.25 40.83
CA ASP A 84 3.74 5.84 39.75
C ASP A 84 3.77 6.93 38.66
N ALA A 85 4.68 6.79 37.71
CA ALA A 85 4.52 7.39 36.40
C ALA A 85 3.66 6.42 35.59
N PRO A 86 2.51 6.83 35.03
CA PRO A 86 1.80 5.97 34.12
C PRO A 86 2.76 5.74 32.94
N ALA A 87 3.16 4.49 32.75
CA ALA A 87 3.76 4.04 31.51
C ALA A 87 2.79 4.47 30.42
N GLY A 88 3.19 5.49 29.66
CA GLY A 88 2.45 5.92 28.49
C GLY A 88 2.22 4.67 27.66
N GLU A 89 0.96 4.36 27.43
CA GLU A 89 0.56 3.43 26.41
C GLU A 89 1.26 3.91 25.14
N HIS A 90 2.36 3.26 24.80
CA HIS A 90 2.86 3.25 23.44
C HIS A 90 1.76 2.59 22.65
N ALA A 91 0.79 3.40 22.23
CA ALA A 91 -0.09 3.08 21.14
C ALA A 91 0.84 2.68 20.01
N SER A 92 0.97 1.37 19.82
CA SER A 92 1.28 0.77 18.55
C SER A 92 0.19 1.25 17.59
N ALA A 93 0.32 2.48 17.10
CA ALA A 93 -0.21 2.84 15.81
C ALA A 93 0.56 1.94 14.85
N GLY A 94 0.01 0.75 14.61
CA GLY A 94 0.38 -0.01 13.43
C GLY A 94 0.23 0.99 12.29
N SER A 95 1.34 1.28 11.61
CA SER A 95 1.32 2.12 10.42
C SER A 95 0.58 1.33 9.36
N GLU A 96 -0.75 1.34 9.45
CA GLU A 96 -1.61 0.84 8.39
C GLU A 96 -1.36 1.73 7.19
N LEU A 97 -1.12 1.10 6.04
CA LEU A 97 -0.92 1.81 4.79
C LEU A 97 -2.16 2.67 4.51
N SER A 98 -1.94 3.94 4.21
CA SER A 98 -3.01 4.85 3.82
C SER A 98 -3.34 4.70 2.32
N GLY A 99 -4.34 5.41 1.83
CA GLY A 99 -4.66 5.44 0.39
C GLY A 99 -5.29 4.15 -0.16
N LEU A 100 -5.72 3.22 0.70
CA LEU A 100 -6.35 1.97 0.27
C LEU A 100 -7.86 2.07 0.09
N ALA A 101 -8.51 3.10 0.65
CA ALA A 101 -9.95 3.29 0.64
C ALA A 101 -10.36 4.68 0.14
N VAL A 102 -11.56 4.75 -0.42
CA VAL A 102 -12.21 6.02 -0.82
C VAL A 102 -12.76 6.79 0.38
N SER A 103 -13.01 6.10 1.48
CA SER A 103 -13.51 6.65 2.74
C SER A 103 -12.71 6.13 3.92
N GLN A 104 -12.39 7.01 4.87
CA GLN A 104 -11.71 6.69 6.13
C GLN A 104 -12.18 7.67 7.21
N ASP A 105 -12.44 7.17 8.43
CA ASP A 105 -12.80 7.99 9.59
C ASP A 105 -13.96 8.98 9.35
N GLY A 106 -14.98 8.55 8.60
CA GLY A 106 -16.14 9.38 8.27
C GLY A 106 -15.86 10.46 7.22
N ILE A 107 -14.69 10.47 6.58
CA ILE A 107 -14.34 11.37 5.49
C ILE A 107 -14.30 10.58 4.19
N THR A 108 -14.86 11.12 3.11
CA THR A 108 -14.97 10.46 1.80
C THR A 108 -14.46 11.35 0.68
N LEU A 109 -13.70 10.75 -0.24
CA LEU A 109 -13.34 11.33 -1.53
C LEU A 109 -14.46 11.07 -2.55
N GLU A 110 -15.14 12.12 -2.99
CA GLU A 110 -16.22 12.04 -3.97
C GLU A 110 -15.79 12.63 -5.32
N PRO A 111 -15.32 11.80 -6.27
CA PRO A 111 -15.04 12.26 -7.63
C PRO A 111 -16.34 12.56 -8.39
N ASP A 112 -16.38 13.65 -9.16
CA ASP A 112 -17.51 13.96 -10.04
C ASP A 112 -17.63 12.91 -11.17
N ARG A 113 -16.49 12.35 -11.61
CA ARG A 113 -16.41 11.23 -12.55
C ARG A 113 -15.11 10.45 -12.37
N THR A 114 -15.13 9.17 -12.76
CA THR A 114 -13.95 8.29 -12.75
C THR A 114 -13.63 7.69 -14.12
N TYR A 115 -14.44 7.92 -15.15
CA TYR A 115 -14.23 7.36 -16.49
C TYR A 115 -13.81 8.46 -17.48
N PHE A 116 -12.75 8.19 -18.22
CA PHE A 116 -12.12 9.12 -19.17
C PHE A 116 -11.86 8.43 -20.51
N ALA A 117 -11.96 9.20 -21.61
CA ALA A 117 -11.70 8.75 -22.96
C ALA A 117 -11.20 9.91 -23.84
N GLY A 118 -10.66 9.57 -25.01
CA GLY A 118 -10.14 10.52 -25.99
C GLY A 118 -8.73 11.02 -25.67
N ASP A 119 -8.20 11.86 -26.55
CA ASP A 119 -6.85 12.43 -26.42
C ASP A 119 -6.84 13.70 -25.56
N GLY A 120 -5.64 14.11 -25.13
CA GLY A 120 -5.40 15.37 -24.43
C GLY A 120 -5.73 15.38 -22.92
N PRO A 121 -5.64 16.55 -22.26
CA PRO A 121 -5.82 16.64 -20.81
C PRO A 121 -7.23 16.26 -20.34
N LYS A 122 -7.28 15.57 -19.20
CA LYS A 122 -8.49 15.08 -18.54
C LYS A 122 -8.76 15.90 -17.29
N ARG A 123 -9.79 16.76 -17.36
CA ARG A 123 -10.27 17.48 -16.18
C ARG A 123 -10.79 16.48 -15.15
N PHE A 124 -10.13 16.42 -14.00
CA PHE A 124 -10.56 15.69 -12.82
C PHE A 124 -11.03 16.69 -11.76
N SER A 125 -12.23 16.44 -11.24
CA SER A 125 -12.87 17.26 -10.23
C SER A 125 -13.48 16.36 -9.17
N PHE A 126 -13.36 16.77 -7.90
CA PHE A 126 -13.80 15.98 -6.75
C PHE A 126 -14.05 16.86 -5.53
N ARG A 127 -14.74 16.31 -4.54
CA ARG A 127 -14.94 16.91 -3.21
C ARG A 127 -14.45 15.97 -2.14
N ILE A 128 -14.09 16.53 -0.99
CA ILE A 128 -13.96 15.77 0.25
C ILE A 128 -15.21 16.09 1.08
N VAL A 129 -15.91 15.06 1.53
CA VAL A 129 -17.14 15.20 2.31
C VAL A 129 -17.04 14.47 3.64
N ASP A 130 -17.77 14.96 4.64
CA ASP A 130 -17.91 14.28 5.93
C ASP A 130 -19.00 13.19 5.90
N GLU A 131 -19.18 12.52 7.05
CA GLU A 131 -20.15 11.43 7.24
C GLU A 131 -21.61 11.83 6.99
N ARG A 132 -21.90 13.14 6.97
CA ARG A 132 -23.23 13.73 6.69
C ARG A 132 -23.35 14.22 5.25
N GLY A 133 -22.34 13.99 4.41
CA GLY A 133 -22.26 14.49 3.03
C GLY A 133 -21.98 15.98 2.93
N ARG A 134 -21.52 16.64 4.01
CA ARG A 134 -21.15 18.06 3.97
C ARG A 134 -19.75 18.22 3.41
N VAL A 135 -19.59 19.14 2.47
CA VAL A 135 -18.30 19.44 1.84
C VAL A 135 -17.35 20.07 2.85
N VAL A 136 -16.14 19.50 2.96
CA VAL A 136 -15.02 20.07 3.70
C VAL A 136 -14.43 21.23 2.91
N ARG A 137 -14.29 22.41 3.52
CA ARG A 137 -13.91 23.66 2.84
C ARG A 137 -12.74 24.37 3.50
N ASP A 138 -12.88 24.68 4.78
CA ASP A 138 -11.98 25.60 5.50
C ASP A 138 -11.09 24.88 6.51
N GLN A 139 -11.30 23.58 6.72
CA GLN A 139 -10.60 22.76 7.71
C GLN A 139 -9.23 22.26 7.23
N TYR A 140 -8.85 22.53 5.97
CA TYR A 140 -7.59 22.05 5.43
C TYR A 140 -6.40 22.78 6.03
N GLU A 141 -5.42 22.01 6.45
CA GLU A 141 -4.12 22.51 6.89
C GLU A 141 -3.11 22.42 5.74
N ARG A 142 -2.19 23.39 5.67
CA ARG A 142 -1.16 23.38 4.64
C ARG A 142 0.01 22.49 5.05
N GLU A 143 0.33 21.52 4.22
CA GLU A 143 1.55 20.72 4.27
C GLU A 143 2.34 20.94 2.97
N ALA A 144 3.67 21.04 3.05
CA ALA A 144 4.52 21.22 1.86
C ALA A 144 4.01 22.35 0.92
N GLU A 145 3.58 23.47 1.51
CA GLU A 145 3.00 24.67 0.87
C GLU A 145 1.62 24.49 0.20
N ARG A 146 0.97 23.32 0.30
CA ARG A 146 -0.32 23.02 -0.32
C ARG A 146 -1.31 22.47 0.70
N GLU A 147 -2.59 22.68 0.46
CA GLU A 147 -3.65 22.10 1.31
C GLU A 147 -3.96 20.65 0.92
N LEU A 148 -3.66 20.27 -0.33
CA LEU A 148 -3.91 18.95 -0.86
C LEU A 148 -2.90 18.62 -1.95
N HIS A 149 -2.32 17.42 -1.86
CA HIS A 149 -1.53 16.80 -2.90
C HIS A 149 -2.37 15.74 -3.60
N LEU A 150 -2.38 15.77 -4.93
CA LEU A 150 -2.99 14.72 -5.73
C LEU A 150 -1.89 13.92 -6.42
N VAL A 151 -1.76 12.66 -6.04
CA VAL A 151 -0.87 11.69 -6.69
C VAL A 151 -1.72 10.78 -7.54
N VAL A 152 -1.44 10.68 -8.84
CA VAL A 152 -2.13 9.79 -9.76
C VAL A 152 -1.12 8.83 -10.36
N VAL A 153 -1.33 7.53 -10.17
CA VAL A 153 -0.41 6.50 -10.63
C VAL A 153 -1.16 5.43 -11.39
N ARG A 154 -0.63 4.94 -12.51
CA ARG A 154 -1.21 3.76 -13.17
C ARG A 154 -1.02 2.54 -12.27
N ARG A 155 -1.94 1.58 -12.28
CA ARG A 155 -1.92 0.39 -11.40
C ARG A 155 -0.65 -0.46 -11.54
N ASP A 156 0.03 -0.39 -12.68
CA ASP A 156 1.33 -1.02 -12.94
C ASP A 156 2.54 -0.14 -12.59
N THR A 157 2.31 1.05 -12.01
CA THR A 157 3.30 2.05 -11.59
C THR A 157 4.13 2.71 -12.70
N ALA A 158 3.81 2.45 -13.97
CA ALA A 158 4.58 2.96 -15.10
C ALA A 158 4.36 4.46 -15.36
N ILE A 159 3.20 4.99 -14.95
CA ILE A 159 2.85 6.41 -15.13
C ILE A 159 2.55 7.01 -13.77
N TYR A 160 3.11 8.18 -13.51
CA TYR A 160 3.00 8.91 -12.26
C TYR A 160 2.83 10.40 -12.54
N GLU A 161 1.82 11.01 -11.92
CA GLU A 161 1.60 12.44 -11.89
C GLU A 161 1.48 12.89 -10.42
N HIS A 162 2.23 13.93 -10.04
CA HIS A 162 2.06 14.61 -8.76
C HIS A 162 1.65 16.05 -9.04
N VAL A 163 0.38 16.34 -8.79
CA VAL A 163 -0.24 17.61 -9.13
C VAL A 163 -0.94 18.22 -7.92
N HIS A 164 -1.21 19.51 -8.02
CA HIS A 164 -1.82 20.28 -6.94
C HIS A 164 -3.13 20.89 -7.45
N PRO A 165 -4.27 20.25 -7.18
CA PRO A 165 -5.55 20.77 -7.64
C PRO A 165 -5.87 22.11 -6.98
N ARG A 166 -6.71 22.89 -7.65
CA ARG A 166 -7.22 24.17 -7.12
C ARG A 166 -8.58 23.93 -6.47
N LYS A 167 -8.76 24.45 -5.25
CA LYS A 167 -10.04 24.46 -4.53
C LYS A 167 -10.86 25.68 -4.96
N GLY A 168 -12.09 25.46 -5.42
CA GLY A 168 -13.08 26.50 -5.65
C GLY A 168 -13.78 26.93 -4.35
N GLU A 169 -14.52 28.04 -4.40
CA GLU A 169 -15.27 28.56 -3.24
C GLU A 169 -16.35 27.58 -2.72
N ASP A 170 -16.85 26.71 -3.58
CA ASP A 170 -17.82 25.67 -3.24
C ASP A 170 -17.19 24.44 -2.56
N GLY A 171 -15.85 24.40 -2.44
CA GLY A 171 -15.08 23.28 -1.91
C GLY A 171 -14.69 22.22 -2.96
N THR A 172 -15.02 22.43 -4.24
CA THR A 172 -14.65 21.51 -5.31
C THR A 172 -13.17 21.67 -5.67
N TRP A 173 -12.43 20.58 -5.62
CA TRP A 173 -11.06 20.49 -6.12
C TRP A 173 -11.05 20.20 -7.61
N SER A 174 -10.05 20.72 -8.33
CA SER A 174 -9.96 20.54 -9.77
C SER A 174 -8.55 20.63 -10.32
N VAL A 175 -8.23 19.75 -11.28
CA VAL A 175 -6.96 19.73 -12.01
C VAL A 175 -7.13 19.12 -13.40
N ASP A 176 -6.27 19.51 -14.34
CA ASP A 176 -6.15 18.84 -15.63
C ASP A 176 -5.03 17.79 -15.51
N LEU A 177 -5.39 16.52 -15.67
CA LEU A 177 -4.45 15.40 -15.68
C LEU A 177 -4.04 15.08 -17.11
N GLU A 178 -2.82 14.62 -17.32
CA GLU A 178 -2.36 14.30 -18.67
C GLU A 178 -2.86 12.93 -19.14
N LEU A 179 -2.90 11.92 -18.25
CA LEU A 179 -3.52 10.58 -18.44
C LEU A 179 -3.50 10.08 -19.89
N ARG A 180 -2.31 10.11 -20.50
CA ARG A 180 -2.13 9.96 -21.96
C ARG A 180 -2.27 8.53 -22.46
N GLU A 181 -2.13 7.55 -21.57
CA GLU A 181 -2.20 6.14 -21.91
C GLU A 181 -3.45 5.49 -21.29
N PRO A 182 -4.06 4.49 -21.96
CA PRO A 182 -5.13 3.71 -21.38
C PRO A 182 -4.68 2.94 -20.13
N GLY A 183 -5.65 2.60 -19.29
CA GLY A 183 -5.44 1.76 -18.12
C GLY A 183 -6.24 2.20 -16.91
N VAL A 184 -5.99 1.50 -15.79
CA VAL A 184 -6.55 1.83 -14.48
C VAL A 184 -5.51 2.61 -13.70
N TYR A 185 -5.90 3.78 -13.22
CA TYR A 185 -5.08 4.66 -12.40
C TYR A 185 -5.66 4.71 -10.99
N ARG A 186 -4.80 4.85 -9.99
CA ARG A 186 -5.20 5.18 -8.62
C ARG A 186 -4.87 6.64 -8.36
N ALA A 187 -5.87 7.42 -7.96
CA ALA A 187 -5.71 8.81 -7.56
C ALA A 187 -5.80 8.90 -6.03
N PHE A 188 -4.74 9.41 -5.40
CA PHE A 188 -4.63 9.65 -3.98
C PHE A 188 -4.78 11.14 -3.70
N ALA A 189 -5.76 11.50 -2.87
CA ALA A 189 -5.86 12.81 -2.25
C ALA A 189 -5.19 12.73 -0.88
N ASP A 190 -4.00 13.31 -0.75
CA ASP A 190 -3.22 13.43 0.49
C ASP A 190 -3.43 14.84 1.07
N PHE A 191 -4.02 14.91 2.25
CA PHE A 191 -4.41 16.17 2.91
C PHE A 191 -4.45 16.02 4.43
N GLN A 192 -4.47 17.15 5.12
CA GLN A 192 -4.59 17.21 6.57
C GLN A 192 -5.83 18.02 6.98
N ILE A 193 -6.64 17.44 7.87
CA ILE A 193 -7.73 18.14 8.57
C ILE A 193 -7.78 17.67 10.02
N ASP A 194 -8.12 18.57 10.93
CA ASP A 194 -8.22 18.32 12.38
C ASP A 194 -6.92 17.73 12.97
N GLY A 195 -5.77 18.19 12.48
CA GLY A 195 -4.45 17.71 12.84
C GLY A 195 -4.12 16.29 12.35
N GLN A 196 -5.04 15.62 11.64
CA GLN A 196 -4.87 14.25 11.16
C GLN A 196 -4.57 14.22 9.67
N LYS A 197 -3.42 13.65 9.31
CA LYS A 197 -3.04 13.39 7.91
C LYS A 197 -3.82 12.19 7.38
N ARG A 198 -4.35 12.31 6.16
CA ARG A 198 -5.13 11.27 5.49
C ARG A 198 -4.73 11.19 4.03
N ALA A 199 -4.62 9.96 3.50
CA ALA A 199 -4.67 9.72 2.08
C ALA A 199 -5.92 8.89 1.74
N LEU A 200 -6.84 9.49 0.99
CA LEU A 200 -7.99 8.78 0.42
C LEU A 200 -7.74 8.52 -1.05
N ALA A 201 -8.24 7.40 -1.56
CA ALA A 201 -8.01 7.05 -2.95
C ALA A 201 -9.22 6.48 -3.67
N THR A 202 -9.27 6.75 -4.98
CA THR A 202 -10.24 6.16 -5.90
C THR A 202 -9.52 5.72 -7.18
N ASP A 203 -10.15 4.79 -7.91
CA ASP A 203 -9.66 4.41 -9.23
C ASP A 203 -10.23 5.33 -10.32
N LEU A 204 -9.40 5.69 -11.28
CA LEU A 204 -9.74 6.37 -12.52
C LEU A 204 -9.51 5.40 -13.69
N PHE A 205 -10.43 5.39 -14.65
CA PHE A 205 -10.43 4.47 -15.77
C PHE A 205 -10.25 5.26 -17.07
N VAL A 206 -9.14 5.02 -17.76
CA VAL A 206 -8.85 5.62 -19.06
C VAL A 206 -9.08 4.56 -20.14
N ALA A 207 -10.08 4.79 -20.98
CA ALA A 207 -10.48 3.85 -22.01
C ALA A 207 -9.42 3.69 -23.12
N GLY A 208 -9.27 2.47 -23.61
CA GLY A 208 -8.37 2.11 -24.71
C GLY A 208 -7.66 0.78 -24.46
N ASP A 209 -6.77 0.40 -25.35
CA ASP A 209 -5.98 -0.81 -25.23
C ASP A 209 -4.90 -0.65 -24.16
N PHE A 210 -4.91 -1.53 -23.16
CA PHE A 210 -4.00 -1.50 -22.02
C PHE A 210 -3.10 -2.74 -22.03
N GLU A 211 -1.80 -2.52 -22.23
CA GLU A 211 -0.75 -3.49 -21.92
C GLU A 211 -0.06 -3.12 -20.60
N PRO A 212 -0.11 -3.98 -19.57
CA PRO A 212 0.55 -3.71 -18.30
C PRO A 212 2.07 -3.82 -18.42
N SER A 213 2.79 -2.87 -17.83
CA SER A 213 4.25 -2.94 -17.69
C SER A 213 4.65 -3.73 -16.43
N PRO A 214 5.65 -4.62 -16.50
CA PRO A 214 6.17 -5.26 -15.30
C PRO A 214 6.88 -4.24 -14.40
N LEU A 215 6.81 -4.46 -13.08
CA LEU A 215 7.58 -3.66 -12.12
C LEU A 215 9.08 -3.83 -12.38
N PRO A 216 9.86 -2.75 -12.57
CA PRO A 216 11.31 -2.85 -12.78
C PRO A 216 12.00 -3.54 -11.59
N ALA A 217 13.08 -4.26 -11.86
CA ALA A 217 13.94 -4.81 -10.82
C ALA A 217 14.56 -3.69 -9.96
N PRO A 218 14.95 -3.96 -8.70
CA PRO A 218 15.65 -2.96 -7.90
C PRO A 218 16.95 -2.51 -8.56
N GLU A 219 17.05 -1.20 -8.79
CA GLU A 219 18.24 -0.54 -9.31
C GLU A 219 18.45 0.74 -8.49
N PRO A 220 19.62 0.93 -7.86
CA PRO A 220 19.84 2.06 -6.95
C PRO A 220 20.16 3.36 -7.70
N VAL A 221 20.46 3.31 -9.00
CA VAL A 221 20.82 4.47 -9.81
C VAL A 221 19.88 4.53 -11.00
N ASP A 222 19.40 5.72 -11.31
CA ASP A 222 18.62 5.99 -12.52
C ASP A 222 19.02 7.35 -13.11
N GLU A 223 18.77 7.53 -14.40
CA GLU A 223 19.16 8.72 -15.15
C GLU A 223 17.94 9.43 -15.75
N ILE A 224 17.87 10.75 -15.57
CA ILE A 224 16.81 11.58 -16.14
C ILE A 224 17.40 12.92 -16.61
N ASP A 225 17.09 13.34 -17.84
CA ASP A 225 17.54 14.64 -18.38
C ASP A 225 19.06 14.92 -18.25
N GLY A 226 19.90 13.87 -18.23
CA GLY A 226 21.35 13.96 -18.02
C GLY A 226 21.78 14.16 -16.56
N TYR A 227 20.87 13.99 -15.60
CA TYR A 227 21.14 13.84 -14.18
C TYR A 227 21.21 12.36 -13.83
N SER A 228 22.19 11.97 -13.02
CA SER A 228 22.24 10.66 -12.39
C SER A 228 21.80 10.82 -10.93
N VAL A 229 20.85 9.99 -10.51
CA VAL A 229 20.30 10.03 -9.16
C VAL A 229 20.44 8.65 -8.52
N GLU A 230 21.20 8.60 -7.43
CA GLU A 230 21.44 7.40 -6.64
C GLU A 230 20.58 7.42 -5.38
N VAL A 231 19.92 6.31 -5.06
CA VAL A 231 19.25 6.06 -3.78
C VAL A 231 20.07 5.07 -2.95
N ALA A 232 20.34 5.42 -1.70
CA ALA A 232 20.97 4.57 -0.71
C ALA A 232 20.13 4.52 0.56
N SER A 233 20.18 3.40 1.29
CA SER A 233 19.60 3.28 2.63
C SER A 233 20.71 3.18 3.67
N SER A 234 20.50 3.79 4.84
CA SER A 234 21.47 3.73 5.95
C SER A 234 21.76 2.30 6.42
N GLN A 235 20.76 1.42 6.31
CA GLN A 235 20.82 -0.01 6.65
C GLN A 235 19.89 -0.80 5.72
N PRO A 236 20.00 -2.14 5.63
CA PRO A 236 19.05 -2.95 4.88
C PRO A 236 17.60 -2.65 5.28
N LEU A 237 16.72 -2.51 4.28
CA LEU A 237 15.30 -2.22 4.50
C LEU A 237 14.61 -3.45 5.09
N GLN A 238 14.00 -3.26 6.25
CA GLN A 238 13.28 -4.29 6.99
C GLN A 238 11.92 -3.74 7.43
N ALA A 239 10.91 -4.59 7.38
CA ALA A 239 9.54 -4.22 7.75
C ALA A 239 9.47 -3.71 9.20
N GLY A 240 8.69 -2.66 9.42
CA GLY A 240 8.48 -2.03 10.73
C GLY A 240 9.68 -1.22 11.26
N GLN A 241 10.81 -1.18 10.56
CA GLN A 241 11.99 -0.46 11.02
C GLN A 241 12.14 0.87 10.29
N ALA A 242 12.36 1.94 11.06
CA ALA A 242 12.70 3.24 10.50
C ALA A 242 14.09 3.17 9.84
N ARG A 243 14.16 3.69 8.61
CA ARG A 243 15.37 3.78 7.80
C ARG A 243 15.47 5.17 7.19
N THR A 244 16.69 5.62 6.98
CA THR A 244 16.97 6.85 6.24
C THR A 244 17.31 6.47 4.81
N LEU A 245 16.51 6.95 3.87
CA LEU A 245 16.79 6.90 2.44
C LEU A 245 17.49 8.21 2.03
N THR A 246 18.64 8.10 1.38
CA THR A 246 19.44 9.24 0.93
C THR A 246 19.52 9.23 -0.59
N PHE A 247 19.17 10.36 -1.20
CA PHE A 247 19.21 10.60 -2.63
C PHE A 247 20.37 11.53 -2.97
N SER A 248 21.29 11.06 -3.80
CA SER A 248 22.45 11.82 -4.29
C SER A 248 22.24 12.16 -5.76
N ILE A 249 22.17 13.47 -6.07
CA ILE A 249 21.96 13.95 -7.44
C ILE A 249 23.30 14.43 -8.00
N SER A 250 23.66 13.98 -9.20
CA SER A 250 24.85 14.46 -9.91
C SER A 250 24.56 14.77 -11.38
N ARG A 251 25.37 15.62 -12.01
CA ARG A 251 25.33 15.91 -13.44
C ARG A 251 26.74 15.98 -14.01
N GLY A 252 27.03 15.16 -15.01
CA GLY A 252 28.39 15.05 -15.56
C GLY A 252 29.43 14.66 -14.50
N GLY A 253 29.06 13.79 -13.56
CA GLY A 253 29.92 13.32 -12.46
C GLY A 253 30.14 14.32 -11.32
N ARG A 254 29.49 15.50 -11.35
CA ARG A 254 29.59 16.50 -10.29
C ARG A 254 28.32 16.50 -9.42
N PRO A 255 28.44 16.42 -8.09
CA PRO A 255 27.29 16.55 -7.19
C PRO A 255 26.55 17.87 -7.40
N MET A 256 25.23 17.83 -7.32
CA MET A 256 24.36 19.00 -7.32
C MET A 256 24.21 19.52 -5.88
N GLU A 257 24.70 20.72 -5.59
CA GLU A 257 24.62 21.33 -4.25
C GLU A 257 23.48 22.35 -4.12
N ASP A 258 22.95 22.84 -5.24
CA ASP A 258 22.02 23.97 -5.34
C ASP A 258 20.63 23.57 -5.86
N LEU A 259 20.07 22.50 -5.29
CA LEU A 259 18.68 22.12 -5.59
C LEU A 259 17.71 23.24 -5.18
N GLN A 260 16.80 23.59 -6.08
CA GLN A 260 15.77 24.58 -5.81
C GLN A 260 14.71 23.97 -4.89
N PRO A 261 14.16 24.73 -3.93
CA PRO A 261 13.02 24.28 -3.15
C PRO A 261 11.84 23.89 -4.05
N TYR A 262 11.23 22.76 -3.71
CA TYR A 262 10.01 22.24 -4.27
C TYR A 262 9.11 21.79 -3.12
N LEU A 263 7.96 22.45 -2.98
CA LEU A 263 6.99 22.18 -1.91
C LEU A 263 7.61 22.35 -0.52
N GLY A 264 8.35 23.44 -0.33
CA GLY A 264 9.04 23.75 0.93
C GLY A 264 10.30 22.95 1.23
N ALA A 265 10.63 21.91 0.45
CA ALA A 265 11.78 21.03 0.69
C ALA A 265 12.71 20.92 -0.52
N ARG A 266 13.90 20.32 -0.36
CA ARG A 266 14.84 20.07 -1.48
C ARG A 266 14.45 18.90 -2.38
N GLY A 267 13.50 18.09 -1.92
CA GLY A 267 12.87 17.05 -2.72
C GLY A 267 11.59 16.54 -2.05
N HIS A 268 10.84 15.75 -2.78
CA HIS A 268 9.60 15.12 -2.33
C HIS A 268 9.63 13.64 -2.71
N LEU A 269 9.12 12.77 -1.85
CA LEU A 269 9.16 11.32 -2.05
C LEU A 269 7.76 10.75 -1.84
N VAL A 270 7.32 9.91 -2.76
CA VAL A 270 6.14 9.06 -2.59
C VAL A 270 6.61 7.61 -2.68
N ALA A 271 6.18 6.75 -1.76
CA ALA A 271 6.43 5.32 -1.83
C ALA A 271 5.10 4.55 -1.83
N LEU A 272 4.97 3.61 -2.75
CA LEU A 272 3.76 2.81 -2.97
C LEU A 272 4.10 1.33 -2.91
N ARG A 273 3.31 0.56 -2.15
CA ARG A 273 3.45 -0.90 -2.11
C ARG A 273 3.04 -1.51 -3.44
N GLU A 274 3.81 -2.50 -3.92
CA GLU A 274 3.41 -3.27 -5.10
C GLU A 274 2.06 -3.97 -4.88
N GLY A 275 1.22 -3.97 -5.93
CA GLY A 275 -0.06 -4.68 -5.96
C GLY A 275 -1.21 -3.76 -5.58
N ASP A 276 -1.32 -3.39 -4.31
CA ASP A 276 -2.45 -2.59 -3.82
C ASP A 276 -2.17 -1.08 -3.78
N LEU A 277 -0.93 -0.67 -4.01
CA LEU A 277 -0.48 0.72 -3.97
C LEU A 277 -0.72 1.38 -2.62
N GLY A 278 -0.59 0.62 -1.53
CA GLY A 278 -0.61 1.19 -0.18
C GLY A 278 0.36 2.37 -0.10
N TYR A 279 -0.16 3.53 0.27
CA TYR A 279 0.54 4.81 0.24
C TYR A 279 1.33 5.02 1.53
N LEU A 280 2.62 5.31 1.40
CA LEU A 280 3.49 5.61 2.54
C LEU A 280 3.69 7.12 2.62
N HIS A 281 3.34 7.67 3.78
CA HIS A 281 3.82 9.00 4.15
C HIS A 281 5.28 8.91 4.55
N VAL A 282 6.13 9.67 3.87
CA VAL A 282 7.55 9.80 4.17
C VAL A 282 7.85 11.25 4.49
N HIS A 283 8.79 11.47 5.41
CA HIS A 283 9.13 12.81 5.87
C HIS A 283 10.54 13.18 5.42
N PRO A 284 10.74 14.37 4.84
CA PRO A 284 12.08 14.86 4.56
C PRO A 284 12.87 14.98 5.87
N ASP A 285 14.10 14.49 5.84
CA ASP A 285 15.07 14.67 6.91
C ASP A 285 15.92 15.90 6.58
N GLU A 286 15.59 17.01 7.24
CA GLU A 286 16.28 18.30 7.07
C GLU A 286 17.65 18.33 7.77
N GLY A 287 18.00 17.30 8.55
CA GLY A 287 19.27 17.20 9.28
C GLY A 287 20.46 16.81 8.42
N VAL A 288 20.24 16.31 7.20
CA VAL A 288 21.31 15.95 6.27
C VAL A 288 21.76 17.18 5.48
N GLY A 289 22.83 17.83 5.93
CA GLY A 289 23.49 18.92 5.19
C GLY A 289 24.18 18.42 3.91
N GLY A 290 24.49 19.35 2.99
CA GLY A 290 25.23 19.05 1.75
C GLY A 290 24.34 18.81 0.52
N SER A 291 24.85 18.12 -0.50
CA SER A 291 24.19 17.87 -1.79
C SER A 291 23.10 16.79 -1.76
N ALA A 292 23.01 16.02 -0.68
CA ALA A 292 22.07 14.90 -0.57
C ALA A 292 20.71 15.34 0.00
N VAL A 293 19.65 14.63 -0.42
CA VAL A 293 18.29 14.78 0.11
C VAL A 293 17.93 13.50 0.84
N ALA A 294 17.53 13.59 2.10
CA ALA A 294 17.22 12.42 2.92
C ALA A 294 15.75 12.37 3.34
N PHE A 295 15.25 11.15 3.56
CA PHE A 295 13.90 10.89 4.04
C PHE A 295 13.92 9.80 5.09
N GLY A 296 13.20 10.02 6.19
CA GLY A 296 12.85 8.96 7.12
C GLY A 296 11.66 8.15 6.56
N ALA A 297 11.82 6.84 6.45
CA ALA A 297 10.78 5.93 5.98
C ALA A 297 10.69 4.68 6.87
N THR A 298 9.46 4.31 7.23
CA THR A 298 9.15 3.05 7.90
C THR A 298 8.22 2.25 6.99
N PHE A 299 8.73 1.18 6.38
CA PHE A 299 7.95 0.31 5.52
C PHE A 299 7.17 -0.69 6.39
N PRO A 300 5.84 -0.68 6.41
CA PRO A 300 5.08 -1.45 7.40
C PRO A 300 5.09 -2.95 7.13
N THR A 301 5.29 -3.37 5.88
CA THR A 301 5.29 -4.77 5.47
C THR A 301 6.50 -5.11 4.60
N ALA A 302 6.95 -6.36 4.65
CA ALA A 302 7.91 -6.89 3.70
C ALA A 302 7.28 -6.96 2.29
N GLY A 303 8.08 -6.81 1.25
CA GLY A 303 7.64 -6.79 -0.14
C GLY A 303 8.36 -5.75 -0.98
N ARG A 304 7.88 -5.54 -2.21
CA ARG A 304 8.42 -4.51 -3.11
C ARG A 304 7.61 -3.22 -2.99
N TYR A 305 8.32 -2.11 -3.13
CA TYR A 305 7.73 -0.77 -3.16
C TYR A 305 8.30 -0.01 -4.35
N ARG A 306 7.44 0.76 -5.03
CA ARG A 306 7.85 1.75 -6.03
C ARG A 306 7.97 3.11 -5.36
N LEU A 307 9.14 3.71 -5.43
CA LEU A 307 9.39 5.08 -4.98
C LEU A 307 9.37 6.03 -6.16
N PHE A 308 8.85 7.24 -5.95
CA PHE A 308 8.88 8.35 -6.88
C PHE A 308 9.51 9.54 -6.17
N PHE A 309 10.79 9.79 -6.46
CA PHE A 309 11.55 10.90 -5.92
C PHE A 309 11.48 12.09 -6.87
N GLN A 310 11.11 13.25 -6.36
CA GLN A 310 11.03 14.50 -7.09
C GLN A 310 12.02 15.52 -6.55
N PHE A 311 12.74 16.17 -7.46
CA PHE A 311 13.63 17.30 -7.16
C PHE A 311 13.47 18.40 -8.21
N LYS A 312 13.87 19.63 -7.87
CA LYS A 312 13.75 20.78 -8.76
C LYS A 312 15.10 21.43 -9.04
N THR A 313 15.35 21.69 -10.32
CA THR A 313 16.57 22.33 -10.82
C THR A 313 16.25 23.08 -12.11
N GLY A 314 16.92 24.18 -12.44
CA GLY A 314 16.64 24.94 -13.67
C GLY A 314 15.16 25.27 -13.91
N GLY A 315 14.39 25.49 -12.83
CA GLY A 315 12.97 25.83 -12.85
C GLY A 315 12.00 24.69 -13.13
N ARG A 316 12.45 23.44 -13.36
CA ARG A 316 11.55 22.29 -13.63
C ARG A 316 11.68 21.20 -12.57
N VAL A 317 10.60 20.49 -12.34
CA VAL A 317 10.58 19.30 -11.48
C VAL A 317 11.01 18.10 -12.33
N ARG A 318 11.84 17.22 -11.76
CA ARG A 318 12.16 15.91 -12.32
C ARG A 318 11.64 14.86 -11.37
N THR A 319 11.17 13.75 -11.91
CA THR A 319 10.75 12.58 -11.17
C THR A 319 11.66 11.42 -11.57
N VAL A 320 12.21 10.73 -10.58
CA VAL A 320 12.97 9.49 -10.75
C VAL A 320 12.30 8.41 -9.93
N ALA A 321 12.26 7.18 -10.45
CA ALA A 321 11.48 6.13 -9.83
C ALA A 321 12.29 4.84 -9.60
N TYR A 322 12.20 4.33 -8.38
CA TYR A 322 13.01 3.19 -7.92
C TYR A 322 12.12 2.06 -7.45
N THR A 323 12.56 0.82 -7.68
CA THR A 323 11.99 -0.33 -7.00
C THR A 323 12.91 -0.69 -5.85
N VAL A 324 12.36 -0.88 -4.65
CA VAL A 324 13.11 -1.41 -3.50
C VAL A 324 12.46 -2.67 -2.97
N GLU A 325 13.28 -3.52 -2.38
CA GLU A 325 12.85 -4.71 -1.67
C GLU A 325 13.01 -4.50 -0.16
N VAL A 326 11.94 -4.82 0.56
CA VAL A 326 11.88 -4.75 2.03
C VAL A 326 11.79 -6.16 2.57
N ALA A 327 12.78 -6.55 3.38
CA ALA A 327 12.81 -7.85 4.04
C ALA A 327 11.84 -7.92 5.22
N ARG A 328 11.56 -9.15 5.68
CA ARG A 328 10.86 -9.40 6.94
C ARG A 328 11.74 -9.04 8.13
#